data_AF-M1ZRU4-F1
#
_entry.id   AF-M1ZRU4-F1
#
_cell.length_a   1.000
_cell.length_b   1.000
_cell.length_c   1.000
_cell.angle_alpha   90.00
_cell.angle_beta   90.00
_cell.angle_gamma   90.00
#
_symmetry.space_group_name_H-M   'P 1'
#
loop_
_entity.id
_entity.type
_entity.pdbx_description
1 polymer ?
#
loop_
_entity_poly.entity_id
_entity_poly.type
_entity_poly.pdbx_seq_one_letter_code
_entity_poly.pdbx_strand_id
1 'polypeptide(L)'
;MDIPNIEYDRFGRMKYNPQIHSNTGKPWSEEDLQYLVDWYYIIGPEEMSYALERTSTAVSNKVIILTKKGVMVRPKNRNWHRRIKKRDGLSHQ
;
A
#
# COMPACT_ATOMS: atom_id res chain seq x y z
N MET A 1 -8.79 -17.63 -16.24
CA MET A 1 -8.61 -16.67 -15.13
C MET A 1 -8.87 -15.29 -15.70
N ASP A 2 -9.88 -14.59 -15.20
CA ASP A 2 -10.14 -13.22 -15.65
C ASP A 2 -9.11 -12.28 -15.05
N ILE A 3 -8.46 -11.48 -15.90
CA ILE A 3 -7.51 -10.46 -15.45
C ILE A 3 -8.32 -9.37 -14.74
N PRO A 4 -7.98 -9.01 -13.49
CA PRO A 4 -8.72 -7.98 -12.77
C PRO A 4 -8.66 -6.66 -13.56
N ASN A 5 -9.81 -5.99 -13.69
CA ASN A 5 -9.85 -4.66 -14.28
C ASN A 5 -9.21 -3.66 -13.30
N ILE A 6 -7.98 -3.24 -13.58
CA ILE A 6 -7.20 -2.37 -12.71
C ILE A 6 -7.30 -0.94 -13.22
N GLU A 7 -7.87 -0.06 -12.39
CA GLU A 7 -7.88 1.38 -12.63
C GLU A 7 -6.93 2.10 -11.67
N TYR A 8 -6.36 3.21 -12.15
CA TYR A 8 -5.49 4.07 -11.36
C TYR A 8 -6.06 5.49 -11.25
N ASP A 9 -5.78 6.17 -10.14
CA ASP A 9 -6.08 7.59 -9.99
C ASP A 9 -5.07 8.47 -10.75
N ARG A 10 -5.30 9.80 -10.75
CA ARG A 10 -4.40 10.77 -11.39
C ARG A 10 -2.98 10.79 -10.80
N PHE A 11 -2.80 10.21 -9.62
CA PHE A 11 -1.52 10.06 -8.96
C PHE A 11 -0.89 8.68 -9.28
N GLY A 12 -1.55 7.79 -10.01
CA GLY A 12 -1.04 6.45 -10.31
C GLY A 12 -1.18 5.47 -9.14
N ARG A 13 -2.05 5.75 -8.15
CA ARG A 13 -2.42 4.78 -7.12
C ARG A 13 -3.54 3.90 -7.63
N MET A 14 -3.49 2.61 -7.34
CA MET A 14 -4.59 1.72 -7.70
C MET A 14 -5.87 2.16 -6.98
N LYS A 15 -6.97 2.28 -7.74
CA LYS A 15 -8.30 2.47 -7.16
C LYS A 15 -8.73 1.20 -6.42
N TYR A 16 -9.79 1.29 -5.62
CA TYR A 16 -10.38 0.09 -5.02
C TYR A 16 -10.77 -0.91 -6.11
N ASN A 17 -10.43 -2.18 -5.89
CA ASN A 17 -10.77 -3.29 -6.76
C ASN A 17 -11.08 -4.47 -5.83
N PRO A 18 -12.28 -5.04 -5.84
CA PRO A 18 -12.69 -6.07 -4.89
C PRO A 18 -11.92 -7.39 -5.02
N GLN A 19 -11.36 -7.70 -6.20
CA GLN A 19 -10.57 -8.91 -6.44
C GLN A 19 -9.16 -8.80 -5.86
N ILE A 20 -8.62 -7.59 -5.73
CA ILE A 20 -7.27 -7.32 -5.19
C ILE A 20 -7.35 -6.87 -3.73
N HIS A 21 -8.38 -6.10 -3.39
CA HIS A 21 -8.51 -5.42 -2.12
C HIS A 21 -9.58 -6.08 -1.23
N SER A 22 -9.56 -7.41 -1.17
CA SER A 22 -10.57 -8.24 -0.52
C SER A 22 -10.75 -7.91 0.98
N ASN A 23 -9.72 -7.36 1.62
CA ASN A 23 -9.71 -7.01 3.04
C ASN A 23 -10.01 -5.54 3.31
N THR A 24 -10.35 -4.73 2.31
CA THR A 24 -10.76 -3.34 2.54
C THR A 24 -12.05 -3.28 3.37
N GLY A 25 -12.06 -2.45 4.42
CA GLY A 25 -13.19 -2.31 5.34
C GLY A 25 -13.26 -3.36 6.46
N LYS A 26 -12.51 -4.46 6.36
CA LYS A 26 -12.42 -5.47 7.43
C LYS A 26 -11.54 -5.00 8.59
N PRO A 27 -11.74 -5.49 9.83
CA PRO A 27 -10.80 -5.28 10.93
C PRO A 27 -9.37 -5.70 10.57
N TRP A 28 -8.38 -5.08 11.19
CA TRP A 28 -6.97 -5.47 11.03
C TRP A 28 -6.66 -6.60 12.00
N SER A 29 -6.16 -7.73 11.50
CA SER A 29 -5.68 -8.80 12.39
C SER A 29 -4.36 -8.42 13.04
N GLU A 30 -3.93 -9.18 14.04
CA GLU A 30 -2.63 -8.97 14.67
C GLU A 30 -1.48 -9.20 13.67
N GLU A 31 -1.62 -10.21 12.81
CA GLU A 31 -0.66 -10.52 11.75
C GLU A 31 -0.58 -9.41 10.70
N ASP A 32 -1.73 -8.85 10.28
CA ASP A 32 -1.77 -7.69 9.39
C ASP A 32 -0.97 -6.51 9.98
N LEU A 33 -1.17 -6.25 11.28
CA LEU A 33 -0.51 -5.15 11.98
C LEU A 33 0.99 -5.39 12.13
N GLN A 34 1.39 -6.60 12.52
CA GLN A 34 2.79 -6.97 12.66
C GLN A 34 3.51 -6.85 11.32
N TYR A 35 2.93 -7.40 10.25
CA TYR A 35 3.48 -7.29 8.91
C TYR A 35 3.59 -5.83 8.44
N LEU A 36 2.56 -5.01 8.71
CA LEU A 36 2.58 -3.58 8.41
C LEU A 36 3.73 -2.86 9.14
N VAL A 37 3.94 -3.16 10.42
CA VAL A 37 5.00 -2.56 11.25
C VAL A 37 6.37 -2.89 10.70
N ASP A 38 6.59 -4.16 10.36
CA ASP A 38 7.91 -4.67 9.97
C ASP A 38 8.31 -4.22 8.56
N TRP A 39 7.35 -4.15 7.63
CA TRP A 39 7.67 -4.03 6.20
C TRP A 39 7.33 -2.69 5.56
N TYR A 40 6.44 -1.87 6.14
CA TYR A 40 5.92 -0.69 5.43
C TYR A 40 6.99 0.28 4.95
N TYR A 41 8.00 0.57 5.76
CA TYR A 41 9.08 1.49 5.38
C TYR A 41 10.15 0.84 4.48
N ILE A 42 10.10 -0.47 4.28
CA ILE A 42 10.98 -1.23 3.40
C ILE A 42 10.38 -1.29 2.00
N ILE A 43 9.13 -1.76 1.90
CA ILE A 43 8.49 -2.06 0.61
C ILE A 43 7.60 -0.91 0.12
N GLY A 44 7.03 -0.11 1.02
CA GLY A 44 6.19 1.03 0.67
C GLY A 44 4.70 0.70 0.51
N PRO A 45 3.87 1.72 0.25
CA PRO A 45 2.42 1.62 0.33
C PRO A 45 1.76 0.84 -0.82
N GLU A 46 2.40 0.73 -1.99
CA GLU A 46 1.83 0.00 -3.14
C GLU A 46 2.04 -1.51 -2.98
N GLU A 47 3.27 -1.94 -2.72
CA GLU A 47 3.60 -3.32 -2.41
C GLU A 47 2.83 -3.83 -1.18
N MET A 48 2.72 -3.00 -0.15
CA MET A 48 1.92 -3.31 1.04
C MET A 48 0.40 -3.41 0.73
N SER A 49 -0.09 -2.65 -0.26
CA SER A 49 -1.47 -2.72 -0.73
C SER A 49 -1.83 -4.13 -1.20
N TYR A 50 -0.92 -4.74 -1.96
CA TYR A 50 -1.07 -6.11 -2.46
C TYR A 50 -0.91 -7.13 -1.34
N ALA A 51 0.13 -6.98 -0.51
CA ALA A 51 0.43 -7.94 0.55
C ALA A 51 -0.71 -8.09 1.57
N LEU A 52 -1.39 -6.98 1.89
CA LEU A 52 -2.47 -6.96 2.88
C LEU A 52 -3.87 -6.94 2.26
N GLU A 53 -3.97 -7.00 0.93
CA GLU A 53 -5.22 -6.94 0.16
C GLU A 53 -6.10 -5.75 0.58
N ARG A 54 -5.48 -4.59 0.77
CA ARG A 54 -6.13 -3.34 1.19
C ARG A 54 -5.64 -2.20 0.34
N THR A 55 -6.46 -1.19 0.11
CA THR A 55 -6.00 -0.04 -0.68
C THR A 55 -4.78 0.63 -0.06
N SER A 56 -3.83 1.09 -0.88
CA SER A 56 -2.66 1.87 -0.45
C SER A 56 -3.01 3.05 0.46
N THR A 57 -4.19 3.65 0.27
CA THR A 57 -4.74 4.70 1.15
C THR A 57 -5.08 4.16 2.54
N ALA A 58 -5.77 3.01 2.64
CA ALA A 58 -6.09 2.39 3.92
C ALA A 58 -4.81 2.00 4.68
N VAL A 59 -3.83 1.42 3.97
CA VAL A 59 -2.50 1.11 4.51
C VAL A 59 -1.84 2.38 5.07
N SER A 60 -1.72 3.43 4.25
CA SER A 60 -1.07 4.69 4.66
C SER A 60 -1.76 5.33 5.87
N ASN A 61 -3.10 5.33 5.89
CA ASN A 61 -3.88 5.84 7.02
C ASN A 61 -3.61 5.04 8.30
N LYS A 62 -3.52 3.70 8.19
CA LYS A 62 -3.23 2.85 9.34
C LYS A 62 -1.84 3.13 9.92
N VAL A 63 -0.82 3.29 9.06
CA VAL A 63 0.52 3.67 9.50
C VAL A 63 0.54 5.01 10.23
N ILE A 64 -0.20 6.02 9.73
CA ILE A 64 -0.32 7.31 10.42
C ILE A 64 -0.90 7.14 11.83
N ILE A 65 -1.94 6.33 11.97
CA ILE A 65 -2.56 6.03 13.27
C ILE A 65 -1.57 5.33 14.21
N LEU A 66 -0.89 4.28 13.73
CA LEU A 66 0.07 3.51 14.54
C LEU A 66 1.30 4.35 14.93
N THR A 67 1.75 5.24 14.05
CA THR A 67 2.85 6.18 14.35
C THR A 67 2.43 7.16 15.43
N LYS A 68 1.21 7.73 15.34
CA LYS A 68 0.69 8.63 16.37
C LYS A 68 0.51 7.95 17.73
N LYS A 69 0.23 6.64 17.74
CA LYS A 69 0.15 5.82 18.94
C LYS A 69 1.51 5.36 19.49
N GLY A 70 2.61 5.65 18.80
CA GLY A 70 3.96 5.21 19.19
C GLY A 70 4.25 3.72 18.92
N VAL A 71 3.35 3.00 18.25
CA VAL A 71 3.54 1.58 17.91
C VAL A 71 4.52 1.44 16.75
N MET A 72 4.45 2.34 15.77
CA MET A 72 5.41 2.40 14.67
C MET A 72 6.35 3.60 14.83
N VAL A 73 7.64 3.35 14.71
CA VAL A 73 8.65 4.41 14.67
C VAL A 73 8.95 4.78 13.24
N ARG A 74 8.75 6.05 12.90
CA ARG A 74 9.08 6.56 11.58
C ARG A 74 10.62 6.66 11.42
N PRO A 75 11.22 6.09 10.36
CA PRO A 75 12.67 6.20 10.16
C PRO A 75 13.09 7.64 9.90
N LYS A 76 14.28 8.00 10.40
CA LYS A 76 14.89 9.33 10.19
C LYS A 76 15.21 9.57 8.71
N ASN A 77 15.79 8.56 8.06
CA ASN A 77 16.10 8.58 6.64
C ASN A 77 14.92 7.96 5.87
N ARG A 78 14.15 8.81 5.17
CA ARG A 78 13.04 8.33 4.35
C ARG A 78 13.55 8.05 2.94
N ASN A 79 13.40 6.80 2.52
CA ASN A 79 13.45 6.51 1.10
C ASN A 79 12.07 6.80 0.49
N TRP A 80 12.04 7.58 -0.59
CA TRP A 80 10.79 7.84 -1.30
C TRP A 80 10.49 6.62 -2.17
N HIS A 81 9.49 5.82 -1.77
CA HIS A 81 9.04 4.70 -2.58
C HIS A 81 8.54 5.22 -3.93
N ARG A 82 9.24 4.85 -5.01
CA ARG A 82 8.81 5.17 -6.37
C ARG A 82 7.57 4.34 -6.68
N ARG A 83 6.54 4.99 -7.23
CA ARG A 83 5.34 4.29 -7.70
C ARG A 83 5.71 3.27 -8.76
N ILE A 84 5.08 2.10 -8.73
CA ILE A 84 5.31 1.01 -9.68
C ILE A 84 5.10 1.51 -11.11
N LYS A 85 4.02 2.25 -11.38
CA LYS A 85 3.75 2.84 -12.71
C LYS A 85 4.79 3.89 -13.16
N LYS A 86 5.61 4.47 -12.26
CA LYS A 86 6.71 5.37 -12.66
C LYS A 86 7.95 4.62 -13.16
N ARG A 87 8.04 3.30 -12.96
CA ARG A 87 9.10 2.47 -13.53
C ARG A 87 8.89 2.22 -15.03
N ASP A 88 7.63 2.19 -15.47
CA ASP A 88 7.26 2.04 -16.88
C ASP A 88 7.38 3.38 -17.63
N GLY A 89 8.57 3.95 -17.63
CA GLY A 89 9.00 4.94 -18.61
C GLY A 89 9.09 4.38 -20.02
N LEU A 90 8.14 3.54 -20.44
CA LEU A 90 7.87 3.23 -21.84
C LEU A 90 7.10 4.42 -22.44
N SER A 91 7.85 5.51 -22.64
CA SER A 91 7.67 6.29 -23.87
C SER A 91 8.09 5.40 -25.03
N HIS A 92 7.13 4.73 -25.66
CA HIS A 92 7.27 4.39 -27.07
C HIS A 92 6.06 4.93 -27.81
N GLN A 93 6.33 6.06 -28.47
CA GLN A 93 5.77 6.57 -29.74
C GLN A 93 4.26 6.77 -29.81
#